data_AF-A0A8T4YPA2-F1
#
_entry.id   AF-A0A8T4YPA2-F1
#
_cell.length_a   1.000
_cell.length_b   1.000
_cell.length_c   1.000
_cell.angle_alpha   90.00
_cell.angle_beta   90.00
_cell.angle_gamma   90.00
#
_symmetry.space_group_name_H-M   'P 1'
#
loop_
_entity.id
_entity.type
_entity.pdbx_description
1 polymer ?
#
loop_
_entity_poly.entity_id
_entity_poly.type
_entity_poly.pdbx_seq_one_letter_code
_entity_poly.pdbx_strand_id
1 'polypeptide(L)'
;KIPLDCLAIEEEKMLKNVLNFAHAYQSFVSDLIQRQTINLQRELKQERKIVLRFLKDTPTIVGLDLKTYGPFKAEDVASLPVENAEMLVKRGLAQRILP
;
A
#
# COMPACT_ATOMS: atom_id res chain seq x y z
N LYS A 1 -11.85 42.87 -13.88
CA LYS A 1 -12.66 42.20 -12.83
C LYS A 1 -13.93 43.03 -12.69
N ILE A 2 -15.10 42.41 -12.88
CA ILE A 2 -16.39 43.08 -12.65
C ILE A 2 -16.55 43.22 -11.12
N PRO A 3 -16.93 44.39 -10.58
CA PRO A 3 -17.24 44.55 -9.16
C PRO A 3 -18.36 43.58 -8.74
N LEU A 4 -18.23 42.90 -7.61
CA LEU A 4 -19.25 41.94 -7.14
C LEU A 4 -20.60 42.62 -6.86
N ASP A 5 -20.53 43.91 -6.57
CA ASP A 5 -21.59 44.87 -6.29
C ASP A 5 -22.40 45.27 -7.53
N CYS A 6 -22.08 44.70 -8.71
CA CYS A 6 -22.83 44.87 -9.95
C CYS A 6 -23.52 43.59 -10.46
N LEU A 7 -23.52 42.50 -9.69
CA LEU A 7 -24.18 41.26 -10.09
C LEU A 7 -25.70 41.38 -9.94
N ALA A 8 -26.44 40.98 -10.98
CA ALA A 8 -27.87 40.74 -10.83
C ALA A 8 -28.11 39.55 -9.88
N ILE A 9 -29.28 39.51 -9.24
CA ILE A 9 -29.66 38.46 -8.26
C ILE A 9 -29.56 37.07 -8.91
N GLU A 10 -29.92 36.97 -10.19
CA GLU A 10 -29.80 35.76 -11.00
C GLU A 10 -28.34 35.34 -11.19
N GLU A 11 -27.44 36.29 -11.44
CA GLU A 11 -26.01 36.04 -11.61
C GLU A 11 -25.35 35.62 -10.30
N GLU A 12 -25.72 36.24 -9.17
CA GLU A 12 -25.25 35.86 -7.83
C GLU A 12 -25.68 34.41 -7.49
N LYS A 13 -26.94 34.08 -7.76
CA LYS A 13 -27.47 32.72 -7.57
C LYS A 13 -26.77 31.70 -8.46
N MET A 14 -26.52 32.06 -9.72
CA MET A 14 -25.81 31.21 -10.67
C MET A 14 -24.35 30.99 -10.24
N LEU A 15 -23.66 32.04 -9.80
CA LEU A 15 -22.29 31.98 -9.28
C LEU A 15 -22.21 31.05 -8.06
N LYS A 16 -23.14 31.18 -7.11
CA LYS A 16 -23.20 30.30 -5.93
C LYS A 16 -23.35 28.83 -6.32
N ASN A 17 -24.19 28.52 -7.30
CA ASN A 17 -24.37 27.15 -7.79
C ASN A 17 -23.10 26.60 -8.45
N VAL A 18 -22.43 27.42 -9.27
CA VAL A 18 -21.17 27.05 -9.92
C VAL A 18 -20.06 26.81 -8.89
N LEU A 19 -19.97 27.66 -7.87
CA LEU A 19 -19.01 27.49 -6.78
C LEU A 19 -19.27 26.21 -5.98
N ASN A 20 -20.54 25.95 -5.63
CA ASN A 20 -20.92 24.71 -4.95
C ASN A 20 -20.55 23.48 -5.78
N PHE A 21 -20.78 23.52 -7.10
CA PHE A 21 -20.38 22.45 -8.00
C PHE A 21 -18.85 22.29 -8.04
N ALA A 22 -18.11 23.39 -8.15
CA ALA A 22 -16.65 23.36 -8.17
C ALA A 22 -16.09 22.75 -6.87
N HIS A 23 -16.64 23.12 -5.72
CA HIS A 23 -16.28 22.52 -4.44
C HIS A 23 -16.63 21.03 -4.38
N ALA A 24 -17.83 20.64 -4.81
CA ALA A 24 -18.23 19.23 -4.84
C ALA A 24 -17.32 18.40 -5.76
N TYR A 25 -16.96 18.94 -6.92
CA TYR A 25 -16.04 18.31 -7.87
C TYR A 25 -14.63 18.14 -7.28
N GLN A 26 -14.09 19.19 -6.63
CA GLN A 26 -12.78 19.12 -5.98
C GLN A 26 -12.75 18.09 -4.85
N SER A 27 -13.80 18.01 -4.03
CA SER A 27 -13.93 16.99 -2.98
C SER A 27 -13.99 15.59 -3.59
N PHE A 28 -14.78 15.38 -4.64
CA PHE A 28 -14.87 14.09 -5.33
C PHE A 28 -13.52 13.62 -5.90
N VAL A 29 -12.79 14.51 -6.57
CA VAL A 29 -11.46 14.18 -7.12
C VAL A 29 -10.47 13.84 -6.00
N SER A 30 -10.49 14.62 -4.91
CA SER A 30 -9.63 14.36 -3.74
C SER A 30 -9.91 12.99 -3.12
N ASP A 31 -11.19 12.65 -2.95
CA ASP A 31 -11.62 11.35 -2.43
C ASP A 31 -11.19 10.20 -3.35
N LEU A 32 -11.29 10.38 -4.68
CA LEU A 32 -10.88 9.37 -5.66
C LEU A 32 -9.37 9.09 -5.58
N ILE A 33 -8.56 10.14 -5.53
CA ILE A 33 -7.09 10.03 -5.40
C ILE A 33 -6.72 9.36 -4.07
N GLN A 34 -7.37 9.74 -2.97
CA GLN A 34 -7.10 9.16 -1.66
C GLN A 34 -7.45 7.66 -1.63
N ARG A 35 -8.60 7.27 -2.19
CA ARG A 35 -9.00 5.85 -2.30
C ARG A 35 -8.02 5.04 -3.14
N GLN A 36 -7.56 5.56 -4.26
CA GLN A 36 -6.56 4.89 -5.10
C GLN A 36 -5.21 4.75 -4.39
N THR A 37 -4.77 5.78 -3.68
CA THR A 37 -3.50 5.76 -2.93
C THR A 37 -3.52 4.71 -1.84
N ILE A 38 -4.62 4.60 -1.09
CA ILE A 38 -4.77 3.60 -0.02
C ILE A 38 -4.79 2.17 -0.59
N ASN A 39 -5.45 1.94 -1.72
CA ASN A 39 -5.51 0.61 -2.34
C ASN A 39 -4.17 0.18 -2.91
N LEU A 40 -3.45 1.07 -3.60
CA LEU A 40 -2.11 0.78 -4.11
C LEU A 40 -1.10 0.53 -2.97
N GLN A 41 -1.21 1.27 -1.86
CA GLN A 41 -0.39 1.03 -0.68
C GLN A 41 -0.69 -0.32 -0.02
N ARG A 42 -1.94 -0.80 -0.05
CA ARG A 42 -2.32 -2.13 0.43
C ARG A 42 -1.78 -3.24 -0.49
N GLU A 43 -1.88 -3.08 -1.80
CA GLU A 43 -1.33 -4.03 -2.77
C GLU A 43 0.20 -4.08 -2.72
N LEU A 44 0.89 -2.94 -2.59
CA LEU A 44 2.35 -2.90 -2.41
C LEU A 44 2.81 -3.41 -1.05
N LYS A 45 1.98 -3.28 0.00
CA LYS A 45 2.20 -3.94 1.30
C LYS A 45 1.93 -5.43 1.24
N GLN A 46 1.16 -5.92 0.27
CA GLN A 46 1.04 -7.35 0.02
C GLN A 46 2.34 -7.87 -0.62
N GLU A 47 3.27 -8.11 0.29
CA GLU A 47 4.28 -9.16 0.26
C GLU A 47 5.25 -9.07 -0.92
N ARG A 48 6.15 -8.07 -0.88
CA ARG A 48 7.50 -8.30 -1.44
C ARG A 48 8.03 -9.57 -0.76
N LYS A 49 8.29 -10.61 -1.56
CA LYS A 49 8.88 -11.85 -1.08
C LYS A 49 10.31 -11.98 -1.54
N ILE A 50 11.13 -12.60 -0.70
CA ILE A 50 12.51 -12.95 -1.00
C ILE A 50 12.61 -14.46 -1.00
N VAL A 51 13.27 -15.00 -2.02
CA VAL A 51 13.62 -16.42 -2.08
C VAL A 51 14.88 -16.65 -1.24
N LEU A 52 14.77 -17.62 -0.34
CA LEU A 52 15.83 -18.02 0.57
C LEU A 52 16.14 -19.50 0.39
N ARG A 53 17.42 -19.85 0.60
CA ARG A 53 17.88 -21.21 0.87
C ARG A 53 18.16 -21.36 2.37
N PHE A 54 17.56 -22.33 3.03
CA PHE A 54 17.78 -22.59 4.46
C PHE A 54 19.12 -23.29 4.67
N LEU A 55 19.90 -22.82 5.64
CA LEU A 55 21.22 -23.40 5.95
C LEU A 55 21.14 -24.49 7.01
N LYS A 56 20.04 -24.55 7.77
CA LYS A 56 19.79 -25.45 8.89
C LYS A 56 18.30 -25.74 9.01
N ASP A 57 17.97 -26.83 9.68
CA ASP A 57 16.58 -27.14 10.04
C ASP A 57 15.98 -26.00 10.86
N THR A 58 14.86 -25.47 10.37
CA THR A 58 14.19 -24.30 10.91
C THR A 58 12.75 -24.69 11.23
N PRO A 59 12.29 -24.49 12.48
CA PRO A 59 10.92 -24.81 12.85
C PRO A 59 9.92 -23.92 12.11
N THR A 60 8.65 -24.26 12.25
CA THR A 60 7.56 -23.45 11.74
C THR A 60 7.63 -22.02 12.29
N ILE A 61 7.49 -21.03 11.41
CA ILE A 61 7.48 -19.59 11.73
C ILE A 61 6.13 -18.98 11.38
N VAL A 62 5.69 -17.99 12.17
CA VAL A 62 4.49 -17.20 11.85
C VAL A 62 4.94 -15.86 11.29
N GLY A 63 4.48 -15.52 10.09
CA GLY A 63 4.76 -14.25 9.45
C GLY A 63 3.89 -13.10 9.95
N LEU A 64 4.30 -11.87 9.62
CA LEU A 64 3.52 -10.66 9.91
C LEU A 64 2.17 -10.62 9.19
N ASP A 65 2.03 -11.40 8.12
CA ASP A 65 0.79 -11.67 7.39
C ASP A 65 -0.14 -12.66 8.12
N LEU A 66 0.22 -13.07 9.35
CA LEU A 66 -0.46 -14.09 10.15
C LEU A 66 -0.50 -15.47 9.50
N LYS A 67 0.33 -15.70 8.46
CA LYS A 67 0.47 -17.01 7.83
C LYS A 67 1.62 -17.79 8.45
N THR A 68 1.45 -19.09 8.47
CA THR A 68 2.42 -20.03 9.01
C THR A 68 3.27 -20.60 7.88
N TYR A 69 4.59 -20.60 8.05
CA TYR A 69 5.57 -21.05 7.07
C TYR A 69 6.46 -22.14 7.66
N GLY A 70 6.80 -23.15 6.85
CA GLY A 70 7.64 -24.27 7.26
C GLY A 70 6.87 -25.38 8.00
N PRO A 71 7.57 -26.30 8.69
CA PRO A 71 9.01 -26.30 8.97
C PRO A 71 9.87 -26.47 7.71
N PHE A 72 11.13 -26.04 7.77
CA PHE A 72 12.10 -26.12 6.68
C PHE A 72 13.29 -26.97 7.09
N LYS A 73 13.82 -27.78 6.19
CA LYS A 73 15.07 -28.53 6.35
C LYS A 73 16.25 -27.76 5.79
N ALA A 74 17.46 -28.16 6.18
CA ALA A 74 18.67 -27.67 5.53
C ALA A 74 18.60 -27.85 4.00
N GLU A 75 19.03 -26.83 3.27
CA GLU A 75 19.00 -26.69 1.81
C GLU A 75 17.61 -26.50 1.17
N ASP A 76 16.51 -26.50 1.95
CA ASP A 76 15.19 -26.15 1.40
C ASP A 76 15.20 -24.73 0.83
N VAL A 77 14.37 -24.52 -0.21
CA VAL A 77 14.18 -23.22 -0.84
C VAL A 77 12.74 -22.76 -0.66
N ALA A 78 12.54 -21.57 -0.12
CA ALA A 78 11.20 -20.99 0.04
C ALA A 78 11.18 -19.48 -0.23
N SER A 79 10.01 -18.99 -0.64
CA SER A 79 9.73 -17.58 -0.83
C SER A 79 8.95 -17.05 0.37
N LEU A 80 9.56 -16.14 1.12
CA LEU A 80 9.00 -15.60 2.36
C LEU A 80 8.86 -14.07 2.28
N PRO A 81 7.93 -13.47 3.04
CA PRO A 81 7.88 -12.01 3.20
C PRO A 81 9.24 -11.42 3.57
N VAL A 82 9.59 -10.26 3.02
CA VAL A 82 10.88 -9.58 3.21
C VAL A 82 11.28 -9.53 4.69
N GLU A 83 10.34 -9.18 5.56
CA GLU A 83 10.60 -9.01 6.99
C GLU A 83 11.00 -10.33 7.66
N ASN A 84 10.32 -11.42 7.31
CA ASN A 84 10.66 -12.76 7.79
C ASN A 84 12.02 -13.21 7.22
N ALA A 85 12.23 -12.97 5.92
CA ALA A 85 13.44 -13.38 5.23
C ALA A 85 14.68 -12.69 5.79
N GLU A 86 14.62 -11.38 6.03
CA GLU A 86 15.71 -10.62 6.64
C GLU A 86 16.04 -11.12 8.06
N MET A 87 15.03 -11.48 8.85
CA MET A 87 15.24 -12.02 10.20
C MET A 87 16.03 -13.35 10.15
N LEU A 88 15.64 -14.25 9.25
CA LEU A 88 16.30 -15.55 9.07
C LEU A 88 17.74 -15.39 8.59
N VAL A 89 17.99 -14.45 7.66
CA VAL A 89 19.34 -14.14 7.17
C VAL A 89 20.19 -13.52 8.28
N LYS A 90 19.67 -12.54 9.03
CA LYS A 90 20.38 -11.91 10.17
C LYS A 90 20.74 -12.92 11.27
N ARG A 91 19.92 -13.95 11.47
CA ARG A 91 20.18 -15.04 12.43
C ARG A 91 21.10 -16.13 11.87
N GLY A 92 21.50 -16.05 10.60
CA GLY A 92 22.32 -17.07 9.94
C GLY A 92 21.62 -18.41 9.75
N LEU A 93 20.27 -18.42 9.69
CA LEU A 93 19.46 -19.62 9.47
C LEU A 93 19.18 -19.86 7.98
N ALA A 94 19.23 -18.81 7.17
CA ALA A 94 18.99 -18.89 5.73
C ALA A 94 19.90 -17.90 4.98
N GLN A 95 20.06 -18.12 3.68
CA GLN A 95 20.78 -17.25 2.77
C GLN A 95 19.87 -16.82 1.62
N ARG A 96 19.93 -15.54 1.24
CA ARG A 96 19.22 -15.05 0.07
C ARG A 96 19.80 -15.67 -1.20
N ILE A 97 18.91 -16.12 -2.08
CA ILE A 97 19.27 -16.50 -3.44
C ILE A 97 18.56 -15.56 -4.41
N LEU A 98 19.22 -15.24 -5.52
CA LEU A 98 18.59 -14.55 -6.63
C LEU A 98 17.97 -15.62 -7.55
N PRO A 99 16.73 -15.41 -8.04
CA PRO A 99 16.16 -16.27 -9.06
C PRO A 99 16.93 -16.18 -10.39
#